data_AF-D2HV17-F1
#
_entry.id   AF-D2HV17-F1
#
_cell.length_a   1.000
_cell.length_b   1.000
_cell.length_c   1.000
_cell.angle_alpha   90.00
_cell.angle_beta   90.00
_cell.angle_gamma   90.00
#
_symmetry.space_group_name_H-M   'P 1'
#
loop_
_entity.id
_entity.type
_entity.pdbx_description
1 polymer ?
#
loop_
_entity_poly.entity_id
_entity_poly.type
_entity_poly.pdbx_seq_one_letter_code
_entity_poly.pdbx_strand_id
1 'polypeptide(L)'
;PMTDIVQCRMCHIQFPGERCSRGRGICTAAEDEGCMTGRIFKKDGTLWLTFMGCLKNCANVDKIKWSVYWVKFRCCRGYDLCNEIL
;
A
#
# COMPACT_ATOMS: atom_id res chain seq x y z
N PRO A 1 -20.30 9.52 15.83
CA PRO A 1 -19.58 8.23 15.66
C PRO A 1 -18.08 8.50 15.58
N MET A 2 -17.27 7.90 16.46
CA MET A 2 -15.81 8.01 16.34
C MET A 2 -15.43 7.42 14.98
N THR A 3 -15.11 8.30 14.02
CA THR A 3 -14.46 7.90 12.78
C THR A 3 -13.20 7.16 13.20
N ASP A 4 -13.12 5.84 12.99
CA ASP A 4 -11.97 5.03 13.43
C ASP A 4 -10.72 5.57 12.74
N ILE A 5 -9.99 6.41 13.46
CA ILE A 5 -8.73 7.01 13.01
C ILE A 5 -7.73 5.87 13.00
N VAL A 6 -7.21 5.51 11.82
CA VAL A 6 -6.22 4.44 11.68
C VAL A 6 -4.89 5.01 11.21
N GLN A 7 -3.81 4.61 11.86
CA GLN A 7 -2.45 4.93 11.43
C GLN A 7 -1.97 3.88 10.42
N CYS A 8 -1.33 4.29 9.33
CA CYS A 8 -0.84 3.40 8.29
C CYS A 8 0.67 3.56 8.14
N ARG A 9 1.38 2.48 7.80
CA ARG A 9 2.79 2.58 7.44
C ARG A 9 2.92 3.29 6.11
N MET A 10 3.81 4.27 6.03
CA MET A 10 4.27 4.83 4.76
C MET A 10 5.58 4.18 4.34
N CYS A 11 5.66 3.85 3.05
CA CYS A 11 6.90 3.56 2.37
C CYS A 11 6.72 3.87 0.89
N HIS A 12 7.48 4.81 0.34
CA HIS A 12 7.35 5.17 -1.07
C HIS A 12 8.03 4.14 -1.98
N ILE A 13 9.14 3.56 -1.53
CA ILE A 13 9.95 2.60 -2.31
C ILE A 13 10.50 1.52 -1.38
N GLN A 14 10.12 0.27 -1.65
CA GLN A 14 10.72 -0.92 -1.05
C GLN A 14 10.98 -1.96 -2.14
N PHE A 15 12.25 -2.35 -2.30
CA PHE A 15 12.65 -3.44 -3.19
C PHE A 15 12.46 -4.81 -2.50
N PRO A 16 12.32 -5.91 -3.29
CA PRO A 16 12.18 -7.25 -2.74
C PRO A 16 13.35 -7.61 -1.81
N GLY A 17 13.04 -8.10 -0.60
CA GLY A 17 14.05 -8.48 0.39
C GLY A 17 14.68 -7.32 1.16
N GLU A 18 14.40 -6.08 0.79
CA GLU A 18 14.92 -4.90 1.48
C GLU A 18 13.94 -4.30 2.48
N ARG A 19 14.47 -3.50 3.41
CA ARG A 19 13.65 -2.57 4.19
C ARG A 19 13.21 -1.41 3.30
N CYS A 20 12.27 -0.59 3.78
CA CYS A 20 11.85 0.61 3.07
C CYS A 20 13.04 1.53 2.75
N SER A 21 13.35 1.69 1.47
CA SER A 21 14.50 2.45 0.97
C SER A 21 14.21 3.95 0.95
N ARG A 22 12.95 4.37 0.74
CA ARG A 22 12.54 5.78 0.71
C ARG A 22 11.14 6.02 1.26
N GLY A 23 10.97 7.14 1.97
CA GLY A 23 9.65 7.61 2.41
C GLY A 23 9.04 6.77 3.53
N ARG A 24 9.90 6.19 4.39
CA ARG A 24 9.43 5.49 5.59
C ARG A 24 8.79 6.49 6.54
N GLY A 25 7.57 6.20 6.99
CA GLY A 25 6.84 7.08 7.89
C GLY A 25 5.52 6.49 8.34
N ILE A 26 4.65 7.36 8.84
CA ILE A 26 3.28 7.03 9.24
C ILE A 26 2.37 8.13 8.68
N CYS A 27 1.22 7.73 8.14
CA CYS A 27 0.12 8.65 7.86
C CYS A 27 -1.09 8.24 8.69
N THR A 28 -1.97 9.19 8.97
CA THR A 28 -3.25 8.95 9.64
C THR A 28 -4.34 9.00 8.58
N ALA A 29 -5.04 7.89 8.37
CA ALA A 29 -6.07 7.82 7.34
C ALA A 29 -7.30 8.62 7.76
N ALA A 30 -7.72 9.53 6.89
CA ALA A 30 -9.00 10.23 7.03
C ALA A 30 -10.20 9.27 6.89
N GLU A 31 -11.42 9.76 7.09
CA GLU A 31 -12.66 8.95 7.03
C GLU A 31 -12.83 8.23 5.69
N ASP A 32 -12.46 8.87 4.58
CA ASP A 32 -12.55 8.35 3.21
C ASP A 32 -11.27 7.65 2.73
N GLU A 33 -10.28 7.48 3.60
CA GLU A 33 -9.01 6.83 3.27
C GLU A 33 -8.93 5.41 3.84
N GLY A 34 -7.89 4.67 3.49
CA GLY A 34 -7.53 3.41 4.13
C GLY A 34 -6.04 3.15 3.98
N CYS A 35 -5.51 2.26 4.80
CA CYS A 35 -4.14 1.81 4.64
C CYS A 35 -4.04 0.95 3.38
N MET A 36 -3.04 1.23 2.56
CA MET A 36 -2.82 0.57 1.27
C MET A 36 -1.43 -0.04 1.20
N THR A 37 -1.35 -1.18 0.53
CA THR A 37 -0.12 -1.81 0.03
C THR A 37 -0.24 -2.01 -1.47
N GLY A 38 0.59 -1.30 -2.22
CA GLY A 38 0.73 -1.39 -3.66
C GLY A 38 1.93 -2.27 -4.00
N ARG A 39 1.72 -3.24 -4.89
CA ARG A 39 2.78 -4.13 -5.41
C ARG A 39 2.84 -4.02 -6.92
N ILE A 40 4.03 -3.72 -7.42
CA ILE A 40 4.33 -3.63 -8.84
C ILE A 40 5.10 -4.87 -9.26
N PHE A 41 4.58 -5.56 -10.27
CA PHE A 41 5.15 -6.77 -10.84
C PHE A 41 5.62 -6.50 -12.26
N LYS A 42 6.74 -7.10 -12.64
CA LYS A 42 7.20 -7.18 -14.04
C LYS A 42 6.23 -8.05 -14.85
N LYS A 43 6.38 -8.01 -16.17
CA LYS A 43 5.56 -8.80 -17.12
C LYS A 43 5.59 -10.31 -16.84
N ASP A 44 6.70 -10.81 -16.31
CA ASP A 44 6.92 -12.22 -15.94
C ASP A 44 6.33 -12.60 -14.57
N GLY A 45 5.72 -11.66 -13.85
CA GLY A 45 5.16 -11.86 -12.51
C GLY A 45 6.15 -11.64 -11.37
N THR A 46 7.41 -11.29 -11.66
CA THR A 46 8.40 -11.00 -10.62
C THR A 46 8.04 -9.70 -9.90
N LEU A 47 7.96 -9.73 -8.57
CA LEU A 47 7.77 -8.52 -7.76
C LEU A 47 8.95 -7.58 -7.99
N TRP A 48 8.65 -6.34 -8.34
CA TRP A 48 9.67 -5.31 -8.58
C TRP A 48 9.75 -4.31 -7.45
N LEU A 49 8.59 -3.84 -6.95
CA LEU A 49 8.54 -2.77 -5.96
C LEU A 49 7.26 -2.86 -5.14
N THR A 50 7.38 -2.58 -3.84
CA THR A 50 6.26 -2.39 -2.92
C THR A 50 6.23 -0.93 -2.45
N PHE A 51 5.04 -0.37 -2.32
CA PHE A 51 4.81 0.93 -1.71
C PHE A 51 3.58 0.88 -0.80
N MET A 52 3.55 1.76 0.20
CA MET A 52 2.58 1.74 1.28
C MET A 52 2.21 3.18 1.67
N GLY A 53 0.97 3.39 2.08
CA GLY A 53 0.50 4.67 2.60
C GLY A 53 -1.02 4.72 2.78
N CYS A 54 -1.54 5.93 2.95
CA CYS A 54 -2.97 6.21 3.02
C CYS A 54 -3.49 6.46 1.60
N LEU A 55 -4.63 5.85 1.25
CA LEU A 55 -5.24 6.01 -0.06
C LEU A 55 -6.73 6.33 0.08
N LYS A 56 -7.15 7.43 -0.54
CA LYS A 56 -8.56 7.80 -0.68
C LYS A 56 -9.33 6.77 -1.50
N ASN A 57 -10.53 6.42 -1.05
CA ASN A 57 -11.39 5.40 -1.67
C ASN A 57 -10.65 4.07 -1.91
N CYS A 58 -9.87 3.63 -0.92
CA CYS A 58 -9.02 2.44 -1.03
C CYS A 58 -9.84 1.20 -1.41
N ALA A 59 -9.50 0.56 -2.54
CA ALA A 59 -10.14 -0.66 -3.00
C ALA A 59 -9.12 -1.76 -3.33
N ASN A 60 -9.51 -3.01 -3.07
CA ASN A 60 -8.76 -4.18 -3.48
C ASN A 60 -8.90 -4.38 -4.99
N VAL A 61 -7.79 -4.27 -5.71
CA VAL A 61 -7.77 -4.43 -7.17
C VAL A 61 -6.55 -5.23 -7.59
N ASP A 62 -6.76 -6.09 -8.57
CA ASP A 62 -5.74 -6.98 -9.12
C ASP A 62 -5.53 -6.66 -10.60
N LYS A 63 -4.28 -6.84 -11.09
CA LYS A 63 -3.91 -6.76 -12.51
C LYS A 63 -4.22 -5.41 -13.19
N ILE A 64 -3.99 -4.29 -12.51
CA ILE A 64 -3.97 -2.99 -13.20
C ILE A 64 -2.76 -2.95 -14.11
N LYS A 65 -2.97 -2.73 -15.41
CA LYS A 65 -1.87 -2.59 -16.37
C LYS A 65 -1.30 -1.17 -16.29
N TRP A 66 -0.02 -1.05 -15.95
CA TRP A 66 0.70 0.22 -16.00
C TRP A 66 1.93 0.07 -16.89
N SER A 67 1.79 0.48 -18.16
CA SER A 67 2.80 0.23 -19.20
C SER A 67 3.11 -1.27 -19.33
N VAL A 68 4.35 -1.68 -19.04
CA VAL A 68 4.82 -3.08 -19.04
C VAL A 68 4.68 -3.79 -17.69
N TYR A 69 4.22 -3.08 -16.66
CA TYR A 69 4.06 -3.60 -15.31
C TYR A 69 2.60 -3.93 -14.98
N TRP A 70 2.43 -4.81 -14.01
CA TRP A 70 1.14 -5.10 -13.39
C TRP A 70 1.13 -4.58 -11.96
N VAL A 71 0.08 -3.87 -11.58
CA VAL A 71 -0.07 -3.29 -10.25
C VAL A 71 -1.23 -3.98 -9.52
N LYS A 72 -1.00 -4.26 -8.24
CA LYS A 72 -1.99 -4.81 -7.31
C LYS A 72 -2.08 -3.91 -6.09
N PHE A 73 -3.30 -3.57 -5.69
CA PHE A 73 -3.55 -2.85 -4.44
C PHE A 73 -4.29 -3.77 -3.46
N ARG A 74 -3.84 -3.75 -2.21
CA ARG A 74 -4.55 -4.32 -1.07
C ARG A 74 -4.80 -3.24 -0.02
N CYS A 75 -6.00 -3.23 0.53
CA CYS A 75 -6.47 -2.21 1.46
C CYS A 75 -6.87 -2.84 2.81
N CYS A 76 -6.67 -2.09 3.89
CA CYS A 76 -7.14 -2.45 5.23
C CYS A 76 -7.43 -1.18 6.06
N ARG A 77 -8.32 -1.31 7.05
CA ARG A 77 -8.66 -0.23 8.00
C ARG A 77 -8.92 -0.74 9.43
N GLY A 78 -8.71 -2.03 9.70
CA GLY A 78 -9.18 -2.66 10.94
C GLY A 78 -8.38 -2.35 12.20
N TYR A 79 -7.13 -1.91 12.06
CA TYR A 79 -6.21 -1.59 13.16
C TYR A 79 -4.97 -0.84 12.62
N ASP A 80 -4.21 -0.21 13.51
CA ASP A 80 -3.02 0.56 13.14
C ASP A 80 -1.95 -0.32 12.47
N LEU A 81 -1.31 0.24 11.44
CA LEU A 81 -0.23 -0.36 10.67
C LEU A 81 -0.61 -1.68 9.98
N CYS A 82 -1.90 -1.93 9.76
CA CYS A 82 -2.40 -3.16 9.14
C CYS A 82 -1.79 -3.46 7.76
N ASN A 83 -1.24 -2.46 7.07
CA ASN A 83 -0.62 -2.61 5.76
C ASN A 83 0.82 -3.16 5.78
N GLU A 84 1.41 -3.40 6.95
CA GLU A 84 2.72 -4.07 7.06
C GLU A 84 2.64 -5.59 6.80
N ILE A 85 1.46 -6.20 6.96
CA ILE A 85 1.28 -7.67 6.88
C ILE A 85 0.41 -8.12 5.69
N LEU A 86 -0.04 -7.20 4.85
CA LEU A 86 -0.82 -7.49 3.62
C LEU A 86 0.03 -8.11 2.53
#